data_AF-A0A2D0IWJ9-F1
#
_entry.id   AF-A0A2D0IWJ9-F1
#
_cell.length_a   1.000
_cell.length_b   1.000
_cell.length_c   1.000
_cell.angle_alpha   90.00
_cell.angle_beta   90.00
_cell.angle_gamma   90.00
#
_symmetry.space_group_name_H-M   'P 1'
#
loop_
_entity.id
_entity.type
_entity.pdbx_description
1 polymer ?
#
loop_
_entity_poly.entity_id
_entity_poly.type
_entity_poly.pdbx_seq_one_letter_code
_entity_poly.pdbx_strand_id
1 'polypeptide(L)'
;MDILCTDKTGTLTQDKIILQYYLDTEGKEDASVFHWAWLNSFHQSDTKNVMDQAIVRYRCDNSGLDFLRSYRKIDELPFDFVRRRLSISIQNLSNNYQLVCKGVAEEMLSVCSYIRIKEKIISLTEESRNNVMELVSSYNEQGFRVLILATRELSHDEVKHPLFVADEKEMVLQGLLTFLDPTKESAAMAIAALRENGVLIKVVTGDNPVVTAKICRDVDLDSGNILIGPDVELMSDENLSKEVELRSVFCKLTSLQKSCILKSLQNNGHTVGFLGDGINDAPVLRDADVGISVDTGTDIAKESADIILLEKNLMILEEGVIKGRETFGNIIKYLNMTASSNFGNVFSVLVASAFIPFLPMLAIHLLVQNLMYDIS
;
A
#
# COMPACT_ATOMS: atom_id res chain seq x y z
N MET A 1 -11.46 16.51 10.78
CA MET A 1 -11.00 15.96 9.49
C MET A 1 -12.15 15.93 8.52
N ASP A 2 -11.90 16.44 7.32
CA ASP A 2 -12.78 16.41 6.15
C ASP A 2 -12.10 15.74 4.94
N ILE A 3 -10.78 15.54 4.97
CA ILE A 3 -10.06 14.70 4.01
C ILE A 3 -9.27 13.62 4.74
N LEU A 4 -9.36 12.38 4.26
CA LEU A 4 -8.52 11.26 4.67
C LEU A 4 -7.64 10.83 3.49
N CYS A 5 -6.35 11.09 3.62
CA CYS A 5 -5.32 10.53 2.75
C CYS A 5 -4.95 9.12 3.23
N THR A 6 -4.91 8.14 2.35
CA THR A 6 -4.59 6.75 2.70
C THR A 6 -3.54 6.18 1.77
N ASP A 7 -2.57 5.42 2.29
CA ASP A 7 -1.81 4.52 1.41
C ASP A 7 -2.71 3.36 0.95
N LYS A 8 -2.29 2.68 -0.11
CA LYS A 8 -2.97 1.52 -0.67
C LYS A 8 -2.56 0.24 0.05
N THR A 9 -1.26 -0.05 0.08
CA THR A 9 -0.70 -1.31 0.56
C THR A 9 -0.86 -1.38 2.08
N GLY A 10 -1.41 -2.49 2.59
CA GLY A 10 -1.60 -2.74 4.03
C GLY A 10 -2.69 -1.91 4.71
N THR A 11 -3.09 -0.80 4.10
CA THR A 11 -4.22 0.00 4.53
C THR A 11 -5.53 -0.39 3.84
N LEU A 12 -5.62 -0.27 2.51
CA LEU A 12 -6.80 -0.69 1.73
C LEU A 12 -6.75 -2.19 1.40
N THR A 13 -5.54 -2.71 1.25
CA THR A 13 -5.29 -4.13 1.01
C THR A 13 -4.87 -4.85 2.28
N GLN A 14 -4.88 -6.18 2.26
CA GLN A 14 -4.53 -6.99 3.42
C GLN A 14 -3.02 -7.10 3.67
N ASP A 15 -2.19 -6.54 2.77
CA ASP A 15 -0.74 -6.79 2.69
C ASP A 15 -0.41 -8.29 2.72
N LYS A 16 -1.26 -9.06 2.02
CA LYS A 16 -1.15 -10.51 1.91
C LYS A 16 -1.12 -10.85 0.44
N ILE A 17 0.08 -10.84 -0.12
CA ILE A 17 0.27 -11.26 -1.50
C ILE A 17 -0.04 -12.76 -1.62
N ILE A 18 -0.95 -13.10 -2.53
CA ILE A 18 -1.36 -14.46 -2.84
C ILE A 18 -0.99 -14.74 -4.28
N LEU A 19 -0.40 -15.91 -4.56
CA LEU A 19 -0.23 -16.40 -5.92
C LEU A 19 -1.60 -16.84 -6.46
N GLN A 20 -2.08 -16.19 -7.52
CA GLN A 20 -3.39 -16.47 -8.09
C GLN A 20 -3.29 -17.48 -9.25
N TYR A 21 -2.51 -17.15 -10.28
CA TYR A 21 -2.34 -18.00 -11.46
C TYR A 21 -0.86 -18.19 -11.82
N TYR A 22 -0.56 -19.36 -12.36
CA TYR A 22 0.73 -19.75 -12.93
C TYR A 22 0.49 -20.14 -14.40
N LEU A 23 0.87 -19.26 -15.32
CA LEU A 23 0.42 -19.30 -16.70
C LEU A 23 1.57 -19.61 -17.65
N ASP A 24 1.31 -20.36 -18.71
CA ASP A 24 2.17 -20.45 -19.87
C ASP A 24 2.16 -19.13 -20.67
N THR A 25 2.94 -19.08 -21.75
CA THR A 25 3.05 -17.88 -22.59
C THR A 25 1.79 -17.60 -23.43
N GLU A 26 0.83 -18.52 -23.48
CA GLU A 26 -0.48 -18.36 -24.13
C GLU A 26 -1.58 -17.97 -23.12
N GLY A 27 -1.24 -17.81 -21.82
CA GLY A 27 -2.19 -17.44 -20.77
C GLY A 27 -3.00 -18.60 -20.20
N LYS A 28 -2.56 -19.86 -20.38
CA LYS A 28 -3.21 -21.04 -19.79
C LYS A 28 -2.46 -21.53 -18.57
N GLU A 29 -3.16 -22.09 -17.60
CA GLU A 29 -2.49 -22.63 -16.41
C GLU A 29 -1.53 -23.77 -16.76
N ASP A 30 -0.27 -23.65 -16.30
CA ASP A 30 0.77 -24.67 -16.51
C ASP A 30 1.55 -24.95 -15.22
N ALA A 31 1.33 -26.14 -14.66
CA ALA A 31 1.99 -26.61 -13.45
C ALA A 31 3.53 -26.63 -13.55
N SER A 32 4.10 -26.70 -14.76
CA SER A 32 5.54 -26.64 -14.97
C SER A 32 6.13 -25.27 -14.58
N VAL A 33 5.41 -24.18 -14.88
CA VAL A 33 5.78 -22.81 -14.50
C VAL A 33 5.79 -22.67 -12.98
N PHE A 34 4.76 -23.19 -12.31
CA PHE A 34 4.71 -23.21 -10.86
C PHE A 34 5.86 -24.00 -10.24
N HIS A 35 6.21 -25.16 -10.81
CA HIS A 35 7.30 -25.99 -10.32
C HIS A 35 8.64 -25.25 -10.30
N TRP A 36 9.00 -24.60 -11.42
CA TRP A 36 10.22 -23.79 -11.52
C TRP A 36 10.19 -22.58 -10.59
N ALA A 37 9.06 -21.89 -10.51
CA ALA A 37 8.88 -20.76 -9.61
C ALA A 37 9.07 -21.18 -8.14
N TRP A 38 8.52 -22.34 -7.76
CA TRP A 38 8.67 -22.89 -6.43
C TRP A 38 10.13 -23.26 -6.14
N LEU A 39 10.83 -23.93 -7.06
CA LEU A 39 12.24 -24.27 -6.88
C LEU A 39 13.09 -23.01 -6.67
N ASN A 40 12.83 -21.96 -7.46
CA ASN A 40 13.47 -20.66 -7.33
C ASN A 40 13.24 -20.03 -5.95
N SER A 41 11.98 -19.92 -5.51
CA SER A 41 11.60 -19.31 -4.21
C SER A 41 11.93 -20.16 -2.99
N PHE A 42 11.95 -21.48 -3.12
CA PHE A 42 12.26 -22.40 -2.02
C PHE A 42 13.74 -22.35 -1.67
N HIS A 43 14.61 -22.41 -2.68
CA HIS A 43 16.06 -22.48 -2.52
C HIS A 43 16.76 -21.14 -2.32
N GLN A 44 16.08 -20.00 -2.46
CA GLN A 44 16.62 -18.67 -2.16
C GLN A 44 17.13 -18.58 -0.70
N SER A 45 18.39 -18.14 -0.50
CA SER A 45 18.99 -18.06 0.84
C SER A 45 18.67 -16.74 1.56
N ASP A 46 18.48 -15.65 0.82
CA ASP A 46 18.21 -14.32 1.37
C ASP A 46 16.82 -14.20 1.98
N THR A 47 16.57 -13.10 2.71
CA THR A 47 15.23 -12.70 3.17
C THR A 47 14.23 -12.75 2.03
N LYS A 48 13.36 -13.77 2.06
CA LYS A 48 12.37 -14.04 1.02
C LYS A 48 11.41 -12.86 0.89
N ASN A 49 11.26 -12.35 -0.32
CA ASN A 49 10.29 -11.30 -0.63
C ASN A 49 8.86 -11.84 -0.37
N VAL A 50 7.90 -10.96 -0.12
CA VAL A 50 6.48 -11.31 0.08
C VAL A 50 5.91 -12.16 -1.07
N MET A 51 6.34 -11.92 -2.32
CA MET A 51 5.97 -12.75 -3.47
C MET A 51 6.57 -14.16 -3.41
N ASP A 52 7.83 -14.28 -2.96
CA ASP A 52 8.51 -15.58 -2.81
C ASP A 52 7.85 -16.41 -1.72
N GLN A 53 7.49 -15.76 -0.62
CA GLN A 53 6.73 -16.38 0.47
C GLN A 53 5.36 -16.86 -0.01
N ALA A 54 4.68 -16.08 -0.87
CA ALA A 54 3.40 -16.46 -1.45
C ALA A 54 3.49 -17.75 -2.27
N ILE A 55 4.52 -17.88 -3.13
CA ILE A 55 4.76 -19.10 -3.92
C ILE A 55 4.99 -20.31 -2.99
N VAL A 56 5.82 -20.15 -1.96
CA VAL A 56 6.16 -21.24 -1.04
C VAL A 56 4.94 -21.66 -0.21
N ARG A 57 4.14 -20.71 0.30
CA ARG A 57 2.91 -20.99 1.05
C ARG A 57 1.86 -21.70 0.22
N TYR A 58 1.64 -21.26 -1.02
CA TYR A 58 0.67 -21.87 -1.94
C TYR A 58 0.92 -23.38 -2.11
N ARG A 59 2.18 -23.82 -2.13
CA ARG A 59 2.54 -25.24 -2.18
C ARG A 59 2.14 -26.00 -0.91
N CYS A 60 2.40 -25.42 0.26
CA CYS A 60 2.08 -26.06 1.55
C CYS A 60 0.57 -26.31 1.68
N ASP A 61 -0.24 -25.36 1.23
CA ASP A 61 -1.70 -25.47 1.29
C ASP A 61 -2.22 -26.48 0.24
N ASN A 62 -1.60 -26.53 -0.94
CA ASN A 62 -1.97 -27.45 -2.02
C ASN A 62 -1.09 -28.70 -2.02
N SER A 63 -1.34 -29.60 -1.07
CA SER A 63 -0.55 -30.80 -0.72
C SER A 63 -0.22 -31.82 -1.85
N GLY A 64 -0.57 -31.57 -3.12
CA GLY A 64 -0.62 -32.58 -4.19
C GLY A 64 0.58 -32.73 -5.15
N LEU A 65 1.65 -31.93 -5.11
CA LEU A 65 2.79 -32.03 -6.05
C LEU A 65 4.01 -32.75 -5.43
N ASP A 66 4.04 -34.09 -5.48
CA ASP A 66 5.10 -34.97 -4.96
C ASP A 66 6.51 -34.84 -5.63
N PHE A 67 6.81 -33.72 -6.30
CA PHE A 67 7.96 -33.58 -7.20
C PHE A 67 9.29 -33.12 -6.53
N LEU A 68 9.39 -33.10 -5.20
CA LEU A 68 10.35 -32.23 -4.50
C LEU A 68 11.66 -32.85 -4.03
N ARG A 69 11.96 -34.11 -4.33
CA ARG A 69 13.21 -34.76 -3.87
C ARG A 69 14.34 -34.78 -4.90
N SER A 70 14.15 -34.16 -6.05
CA SER A 70 15.03 -34.41 -7.21
C SER A 70 16.03 -33.32 -7.52
N TYR A 71 15.98 -32.16 -6.85
CA TYR A 71 16.82 -31.00 -7.17
C TYR A 71 17.65 -30.52 -5.99
N ARG A 72 18.93 -30.22 -6.26
CA ARG A 72 19.88 -29.64 -5.32
C ARG A 72 20.28 -28.26 -5.81
N LYS A 73 20.19 -27.24 -4.95
CA LYS A 73 20.75 -25.91 -5.21
C LYS A 73 22.27 -25.98 -5.28
N ILE A 74 22.83 -25.35 -6.29
CA ILE A 74 24.28 -25.24 -6.45
C ILE A 74 24.75 -23.81 -6.16
N ASP A 75 24.07 -22.81 -6.73
CA ASP A 75 24.42 -21.39 -6.52
C ASP A 75 23.21 -20.47 -6.67
N GLU A 76 23.36 -19.21 -6.29
CA GLU A 76 22.38 -18.16 -6.51
C GLU A 76 23.01 -16.85 -6.93
N LEU A 77 22.25 -16.07 -7.70
CA LEU A 77 22.50 -14.67 -7.92
C LEU A 77 21.32 -13.90 -7.32
N PRO A 78 21.53 -13.23 -6.18
CA PRO A 78 20.46 -12.62 -5.41
C PRO A 78 19.78 -11.48 -6.17
N PHE A 79 18.62 -11.08 -5.66
CA PHE A 79 17.84 -10.00 -6.25
C PHE A 79 18.63 -8.70 -6.24
N ASP A 80 18.59 -8.02 -7.38
CA ASP A 80 19.33 -6.78 -7.62
C ASP A 80 18.34 -5.71 -8.08
N PHE A 81 18.38 -4.54 -7.45
CA PHE A 81 17.43 -3.46 -7.71
C PHE A 81 17.60 -2.81 -9.09
N VAL A 82 18.77 -2.96 -9.71
CA VAL A 82 19.05 -2.53 -11.08
C VAL A 82 18.52 -3.56 -12.07
N ARG A 83 18.82 -4.84 -11.87
CA ARG A 83 18.42 -5.94 -12.79
C ARG A 83 16.97 -6.41 -12.60
N ARG A 84 16.39 -6.14 -11.43
CA ARG A 84 15.04 -6.51 -10.98
C ARG A 84 14.67 -7.98 -11.22
N ARG A 85 15.64 -8.87 -11.01
CA ARG A 85 15.51 -10.32 -11.19
C ARG A 85 16.37 -11.11 -10.22
N LEU A 86 15.99 -12.36 -9.99
CA LEU A 86 16.68 -13.32 -9.12
C LEU A 86 16.85 -14.64 -9.84
N SER A 87 18.06 -15.20 -9.76
CA SER A 87 18.43 -16.42 -10.48
C SER A 87 19.01 -17.46 -9.53
N ILE A 88 18.67 -18.72 -9.74
CA ILE A 88 19.29 -19.85 -9.03
C ILE A 88 19.76 -20.90 -10.02
N SER A 89 20.88 -21.54 -9.70
CA SER A 89 21.32 -22.75 -10.41
C SER A 89 21.00 -23.99 -9.58
N ILE A 90 20.36 -24.95 -10.21
CA ILE A 90 19.92 -26.20 -9.61
C ILE A 90 20.39 -27.39 -10.43
N GLN A 91 20.63 -28.50 -9.76
CA GLN A 91 21.07 -29.75 -10.34
C GLN A 91 20.02 -30.82 -10.05
N ASN A 92 19.61 -31.57 -11.08
CA ASN A 92 18.72 -32.71 -10.90
C ASN A 92 19.50 -34.01 -10.55
N LEU A 93 18.79 -35.07 -10.15
CA LEU A 93 19.39 -36.39 -9.88
C LEU A 93 20.12 -37.01 -11.09
N SER A 94 19.72 -36.63 -12.31
CA SER A 94 20.35 -37.07 -13.56
C SER A 94 21.59 -36.25 -13.94
N ASN A 95 22.09 -35.40 -13.04
CA ASN A 95 23.27 -34.55 -13.22
C ASN A 95 23.10 -33.42 -14.27
N ASN A 96 21.87 -33.09 -14.65
CA ASN A 96 21.59 -31.94 -15.52
C ASN A 96 21.46 -30.67 -14.68
N TYR A 97 22.05 -29.59 -15.18
CA TYR A 97 22.03 -28.29 -14.53
C TYR A 97 21.03 -27.36 -15.21
N GLN A 98 20.30 -26.62 -14.40
CA GLN A 98 19.36 -25.63 -14.89
C GLN A 98 19.51 -24.32 -14.13
N LEU A 99 19.51 -23.24 -14.89
CA LEU A 99 19.37 -21.89 -14.40
C LEU A 99 17.90 -21.53 -14.44
N VAL A 100 17.34 -21.15 -13.28
CA VAL A 100 15.95 -20.70 -13.15
C VAL A 100 15.98 -19.24 -12.72
N CYS A 101 15.40 -18.36 -13.53
CA CYS A 101 15.36 -16.92 -13.27
C CYS A 101 13.91 -16.44 -13.23
N LYS A 102 13.60 -15.56 -12.28
CA LYS A 102 12.33 -14.85 -12.21
C LYS A 102 12.56 -13.35 -12.00
N GLY A 103 11.68 -12.52 -12.54
CA GLY A 103 11.82 -11.08 -12.43
C GLY A 103 10.70 -10.30 -13.12
N VAL A 104 10.89 -8.99 -13.20
CA VAL A 104 9.98 -8.07 -13.89
C VAL A 104 9.98 -8.36 -15.39
N ALA A 105 8.83 -8.22 -16.04
CA ALA A 105 8.62 -8.66 -17.43
C ALA A 105 9.64 -8.09 -18.42
N GLU A 106 9.83 -6.76 -18.44
CA GLU A 106 10.75 -6.08 -19.36
C GLU A 106 12.20 -6.58 -19.20
N GLU A 107 12.67 -6.68 -17.96
CA GLU A 107 14.04 -7.11 -17.64
C GLU A 107 14.26 -8.59 -17.98
N MET A 108 13.25 -9.44 -17.76
CA MET A 108 13.29 -10.86 -18.10
C MET A 108 13.28 -11.07 -19.61
N LEU A 109 12.47 -10.32 -20.36
CA LEU A 109 12.46 -10.41 -21.81
C LEU A 109 13.82 -10.03 -22.40
N SER A 110 14.53 -9.05 -21.85
CA SER A 110 15.85 -8.64 -22.35
C SER A 110 16.90 -9.76 -22.34
N VAL A 111 16.77 -10.74 -21.44
CA VAL A 111 17.68 -11.90 -21.31
C VAL A 111 17.16 -13.19 -21.95
N CYS A 112 15.92 -13.17 -22.46
CA CYS A 112 15.33 -14.31 -23.16
C CYS A 112 15.63 -14.26 -24.65
N SER A 113 16.08 -15.39 -25.20
CA SER A 113 16.25 -15.58 -26.66
C SER A 113 15.25 -16.59 -27.22
N TYR A 114 14.63 -17.39 -26.35
CA TYR A 114 13.69 -18.43 -26.72
C TYR A 114 12.41 -18.33 -25.90
N ILE A 115 11.34 -18.92 -26.41
CA ILE A 115 10.03 -18.98 -25.76
C ILE A 115 9.48 -20.40 -25.88
N ARG A 116 8.94 -20.93 -24.79
CA ARG A 116 8.23 -22.21 -24.78
C ARG A 116 6.77 -21.97 -25.12
N ILE A 117 6.33 -22.48 -26.27
CA ILE A 117 4.91 -22.52 -26.65
C ILE A 117 4.48 -23.98 -26.65
N LYS A 118 3.62 -24.36 -25.71
CA LYS A 118 3.26 -25.76 -25.43
C LYS A 118 4.53 -26.58 -25.13
N GLU A 119 4.78 -27.65 -25.88
CA GLU A 119 5.98 -28.48 -25.70
C GLU A 119 7.17 -28.06 -26.58
N LYS A 120 7.04 -26.99 -27.39
CA LYS A 120 8.09 -26.57 -28.32
C LYS A 120 8.81 -25.32 -27.84
N ILE A 121 10.14 -25.34 -27.96
CA ILE A 121 10.99 -24.17 -27.75
C ILE A 121 11.25 -23.55 -29.12
N ILE A 122 10.87 -22.29 -29.29
CA ILE A 122 11.11 -21.53 -30.52
C ILE A 122 11.87 -20.24 -30.20
N SER A 123 12.47 -19.62 -31.22
CA SER A 123 13.12 -18.31 -31.06
C SER A 123 12.09 -17.26 -30.64
N LEU A 124 12.45 -16.43 -29.67
CA LEU A 124 11.62 -15.32 -29.20
C LEU A 124 11.66 -14.19 -30.23
N THR A 125 10.61 -14.09 -31.05
CA THR A 125 10.43 -13.02 -32.05
C THR A 125 9.89 -11.74 -31.40
N GLU A 126 10.07 -10.59 -32.04
CA GLU A 126 9.48 -9.32 -31.58
C GLU A 126 7.95 -9.39 -31.45
N GLU A 127 7.28 -10.10 -32.36
CA GLU A 127 5.84 -10.37 -32.27
C GLU A 127 5.49 -11.15 -30.98
N SER A 128 6.26 -12.19 -30.66
CA SER A 128 6.06 -12.97 -29.43
C SER A 128 6.34 -12.15 -28.18
N ARG A 129 7.34 -11.26 -28.21
CA ARG A 129 7.63 -10.32 -27.11
C ARG A 129 6.45 -9.39 -26.85
N ASN A 130 5.88 -8.83 -27.92
CA ASN A 130 4.73 -7.94 -27.83
C ASN A 130 3.50 -8.67 -27.27
N ASN A 131 3.20 -9.88 -27.75
CA ASN A 131 2.08 -10.68 -27.25
C ASN A 131 2.21 -10.97 -25.74
N VAL A 132 3.42 -11.30 -25.26
CA VAL A 132 3.66 -11.53 -23.83
C VAL A 132 3.50 -10.23 -23.04
N MET A 133 3.98 -9.10 -23.55
CA MET A 133 3.81 -7.80 -22.90
C MET A 133 2.35 -7.34 -22.86
N GLU A 134 1.56 -7.62 -23.90
CA GLU A 134 0.11 -7.41 -23.91
C GLU A 134 -0.59 -8.28 -22.85
N LEU A 135 -0.21 -9.55 -22.74
CA LEU A 135 -0.72 -10.44 -21.70
C LEU A 135 -0.38 -9.90 -20.29
N VAL A 136 0.86 -9.48 -20.06
CA VAL A 136 1.29 -8.83 -18.81
C VAL A 136 0.44 -7.58 -18.52
N SER A 137 0.23 -6.72 -19.53
CA SER A 137 -0.61 -5.52 -19.40
C SER A 137 -2.03 -5.87 -19.01
N SER A 138 -2.64 -6.86 -19.67
CA SER A 138 -4.01 -7.30 -19.40
C SER A 138 -4.22 -7.80 -17.97
N TYR A 139 -3.22 -8.50 -17.39
CA TYR A 139 -3.27 -8.94 -15.99
C TYR A 139 -3.00 -7.80 -15.01
N ASN A 140 -2.10 -6.86 -15.34
CA ASN A 140 -1.90 -5.66 -14.54
C ASN A 140 -3.17 -4.80 -14.47
N GLU A 141 -3.91 -4.67 -15.58
CA GLU A 141 -5.21 -3.97 -15.66
C GLU A 141 -6.30 -4.62 -14.82
N GLN A 142 -6.20 -5.93 -14.62
CA GLN A 142 -7.04 -6.70 -13.70
C GLN A 142 -6.56 -6.60 -12.24
N GLY A 143 -5.47 -5.88 -11.95
CA GLY A 143 -4.96 -5.63 -10.61
C GLY A 143 -3.92 -6.64 -10.11
N PHE A 144 -3.51 -7.57 -10.97
CA PHE A 144 -2.46 -8.53 -10.61
C PHE A 144 -1.07 -7.90 -10.74
N ARG A 145 -0.17 -8.25 -9.83
CA ARG A 145 1.27 -8.06 -10.04
C ARG A 145 1.80 -9.26 -10.81
N VAL A 146 2.54 -9.04 -11.88
CA VAL A 146 3.02 -10.11 -12.77
C VAL A 146 4.54 -10.23 -12.71
N LEU A 147 5.03 -11.45 -12.52
CA LEU A 147 6.44 -11.81 -12.71
C LEU A 147 6.57 -12.78 -13.88
N ILE A 148 7.68 -12.66 -14.61
CA ILE A 148 8.04 -13.60 -15.65
C ILE A 148 9.04 -14.61 -15.10
N LEU A 149 8.90 -15.86 -15.54
CA LEU A 149 9.81 -16.95 -15.26
C LEU A 149 10.48 -17.43 -16.56
N ALA A 150 11.80 -17.59 -16.52
CA ALA A 150 12.58 -18.17 -17.60
C ALA A 150 13.58 -19.20 -17.07
N THR A 151 13.93 -20.18 -17.90
CA THR A 151 14.91 -21.21 -17.56
C THR A 151 15.93 -21.39 -18.66
N ARG A 152 17.13 -21.88 -18.33
CA ARG A 152 18.13 -22.30 -19.30
C ARG A 152 18.81 -23.58 -18.81
N GLU A 153 18.99 -24.53 -19.71
CA GLU A 153 19.81 -25.71 -19.43
C GLU A 153 21.29 -25.31 -19.53
N LEU A 154 22.07 -25.66 -18.51
CA LEU A 154 23.50 -25.39 -18.47
C LEU A 154 24.24 -26.68 -18.80
N SER A 155 25.19 -26.61 -19.73
CA SER A 155 26.13 -27.70 -19.96
C SER A 155 27.10 -27.84 -18.78
N HIS A 156 27.69 -29.02 -18.58
CA HIS A 156 28.64 -29.27 -17.49
C HIS A 156 29.81 -28.27 -17.45
N ASP A 157 30.26 -27.81 -18.62
CA ASP A 157 31.38 -26.87 -18.75
C ASP A 157 30.97 -25.42 -18.44
N GLU A 158 29.67 -25.10 -18.48
CA GLU A 158 29.11 -23.78 -18.18
C GLU A 158 28.75 -23.61 -16.70
N VAL A 159 28.79 -24.68 -15.90
CA VAL A 159 28.54 -24.61 -14.45
C VAL A 159 29.73 -23.92 -13.78
N LYS A 160 29.73 -22.58 -13.82
CA LYS A 160 30.71 -21.75 -13.14
C LYS A 160 30.24 -21.44 -11.73
N HIS A 161 31.18 -21.53 -10.79
CA HIS A 161 31.03 -21.01 -9.43
C HIS A 161 32.06 -19.92 -9.19
N PRO A 162 31.65 -18.71 -8.78
CA PRO A 162 30.26 -18.29 -8.51
C PRO A 162 29.45 -18.03 -9.80
N LEU A 163 28.11 -17.95 -9.69
CA LEU A 163 27.22 -17.50 -10.76
C LEU A 163 27.42 -16.01 -11.04
N PHE A 164 27.47 -15.61 -12.32
CA PHE A 164 27.65 -14.22 -12.73
C PHE A 164 26.47 -13.71 -13.54
N VAL A 165 26.32 -12.37 -13.61
CA VAL A 165 25.29 -11.70 -14.42
C VAL A 165 25.37 -12.12 -15.91
N ALA A 166 26.56 -12.42 -16.41
CA ALA A 166 26.76 -12.87 -17.79
C ALA A 166 26.15 -14.25 -18.10
N ASP A 167 25.80 -15.03 -17.07
CA ASP A 167 25.15 -16.32 -17.22
C ASP A 167 23.63 -16.18 -17.45
N GLU A 168 23.05 -14.99 -17.17
CA GLU A 168 21.66 -14.64 -17.44
C GLU A 168 21.50 -14.21 -18.92
N LYS A 169 21.68 -15.15 -19.85
CA LYS A 169 21.52 -14.94 -21.30
C LYS A 169 20.89 -16.15 -21.96
N GLU A 170 20.35 -15.98 -23.17
CA GLU A 170 19.78 -17.07 -23.98
C GLU A 170 18.72 -17.89 -23.23
N MET A 171 17.98 -17.22 -22.33
CA MET A 171 16.98 -17.87 -21.51
C MET A 171 15.76 -18.29 -22.34
N VAL A 172 15.11 -19.37 -21.92
CA VAL A 172 13.82 -19.83 -22.45
C VAL A 172 12.72 -19.30 -21.55
N LEU A 173 11.91 -18.38 -22.07
CA LEU A 173 10.71 -17.90 -21.41
C LEU A 173 9.73 -19.06 -21.21
N GLN A 174 9.39 -19.34 -19.95
CA GLN A 174 8.48 -20.43 -19.57
C GLN A 174 7.05 -19.94 -19.42
N GLY A 175 6.86 -18.79 -18.78
CA GLY A 175 5.52 -18.32 -18.45
C GLY A 175 5.52 -17.17 -17.44
N LEU A 176 4.34 -16.94 -16.87
CA LEU A 176 4.03 -15.83 -15.99
C LEU A 176 3.48 -16.32 -14.66
N LEU A 177 3.75 -15.56 -13.61
CA LEU A 177 3.19 -15.74 -12.29
C LEU A 177 2.40 -14.48 -11.97
N THR A 178 1.15 -14.65 -11.59
CA THR A 178 0.26 -13.54 -11.23
C THR A 178 -0.02 -13.56 -9.75
N PHE A 179 0.09 -12.40 -9.12
CA PHE A 179 -0.08 -12.22 -7.70
C PHE A 179 -1.17 -11.20 -7.43
N LEU A 180 -2.01 -11.48 -6.45
CA LEU A 180 -3.06 -10.58 -6.00
C LEU A 180 -2.78 -10.14 -4.57
N ASP A 181 -2.96 -8.85 -4.30
CA ASP A 181 -3.06 -8.32 -2.95
C ASP A 181 -4.53 -7.96 -2.71
N PRO A 182 -5.31 -8.81 -2.01
CA PRO A 182 -6.74 -8.64 -1.90
C PRO A 182 -7.07 -7.40 -1.04
N THR A 183 -8.17 -6.75 -1.39
CA THR A 183 -8.74 -5.66 -0.60
C THR A 183 -9.26 -6.17 0.75
N LYS A 184 -9.31 -5.29 1.75
CA LYS A 184 -10.01 -5.58 3.01
C LYS A 184 -11.51 -5.56 2.74
N GLU A 185 -12.24 -6.55 3.25
CA GLU A 185 -13.71 -6.59 3.14
C GLU A 185 -14.37 -5.33 3.75
N SER A 186 -13.78 -4.79 4.82
CA SER A 186 -14.25 -3.55 5.46
C SER A 186 -13.95 -2.27 4.67
N ALA A 187 -13.07 -2.30 3.66
CA ALA A 187 -12.59 -1.08 3.00
C ALA A 187 -13.70 -0.35 2.24
N ALA A 188 -14.47 -1.06 1.41
CA ALA A 188 -15.56 -0.47 0.65
C ALA A 188 -16.63 0.14 1.57
N MET A 189 -17.01 -0.59 2.62
CA MET A 189 -17.99 -0.11 3.62
C MET A 189 -17.48 1.12 4.36
N ALA A 190 -16.22 1.13 4.81
CA ALA A 190 -15.64 2.25 5.52
C ALA A 190 -15.51 3.49 4.63
N ILE A 191 -15.15 3.31 3.35
CA ILE A 191 -15.08 4.40 2.36
C ILE A 191 -16.45 5.04 2.17
N ALA A 192 -17.49 4.23 1.98
CA ALA A 192 -18.86 4.70 1.84
C ALA A 192 -19.31 5.46 3.09
N ALA A 193 -19.09 4.89 4.28
CA ALA A 193 -19.55 5.48 5.54
C ALA A 193 -18.82 6.79 5.88
N LEU A 194 -17.51 6.87 5.62
CA LEU A 194 -16.75 8.12 5.75
C LEU A 194 -17.25 9.19 4.78
N ARG A 195 -17.57 8.81 3.53
CA ARG A 195 -18.12 9.72 2.53
C ARG A 195 -19.52 10.23 2.92
N GLU A 196 -20.38 9.38 3.46
CA GLU A 196 -21.70 9.77 4.00
C GLU A 196 -21.56 10.78 5.14
N ASN A 197 -20.49 10.65 5.94
CA ASN A 197 -20.13 11.60 6.98
C ASN A 197 -19.35 12.83 6.45
N GLY A 198 -19.24 13.03 5.13
CA GLY A 198 -18.59 14.19 4.53
C GLY A 198 -17.06 14.20 4.63
N VAL A 199 -16.44 13.02 4.76
CA VAL A 199 -14.98 12.87 4.66
C VAL A 199 -14.62 12.39 3.26
N LEU A 200 -13.85 13.18 2.52
CA LEU A 200 -13.34 12.82 1.21
C LEU A 200 -12.11 11.94 1.35
N ILE A 201 -12.03 10.88 0.56
CA ILE A 201 -10.92 9.93 0.61
C ILE A 201 -10.02 10.14 -0.59
N LYS A 202 -8.72 10.26 -0.33
CA LYS A 202 -7.68 10.38 -1.35
C LYS A 202 -6.63 9.29 -1.17
N VAL A 203 -6.30 8.57 -2.23
CA VAL A 203 -5.27 7.51 -2.21
C VAL A 203 -3.93 8.10 -2.62
N VAL A 204 -2.94 7.98 -1.75
CA VAL A 204 -1.61 8.57 -1.91
C VAL A 204 -0.55 7.47 -1.78
N THR A 205 -0.12 6.90 -2.92
CA THR A 205 0.70 5.68 -2.93
C THR A 205 1.91 5.73 -3.85
N GLY A 206 2.92 4.91 -3.54
CA GLY A 206 4.10 4.67 -4.39
C GLY A 206 3.85 3.64 -5.50
N ASP A 207 2.70 2.96 -5.48
CA ASP A 207 2.40 1.85 -6.38
C ASP A 207 2.03 2.28 -7.81
N ASN A 208 1.92 1.28 -8.69
CA ASN A 208 1.60 1.47 -10.10
C ASN A 208 0.15 1.98 -10.30
N PRO A 209 -0.07 3.01 -11.15
CA PRO A 209 -1.39 3.59 -11.37
C PRO A 209 -2.45 2.60 -11.86
N VAL A 210 -2.08 1.62 -12.70
CA VAL A 210 -3.01 0.64 -13.26
C VAL A 210 -3.58 -0.26 -12.17
N VAL A 211 -2.70 -0.78 -11.30
CA VAL A 211 -3.08 -1.65 -10.18
C VAL A 211 -3.87 -0.86 -9.13
N THR A 212 -3.45 0.37 -8.82
CA THR A 212 -4.17 1.26 -7.89
C THR A 212 -5.57 1.59 -8.40
N ALA A 213 -5.74 1.89 -9.69
CA ALA A 213 -7.04 2.16 -10.29
C ALA A 213 -8.00 0.98 -10.15
N LYS A 214 -7.50 -0.25 -10.28
CA LYS A 214 -8.28 -1.46 -10.07
C LYS A 214 -8.69 -1.63 -8.60
N ILE A 215 -7.75 -1.47 -7.67
CA ILE A 215 -8.04 -1.55 -6.23
C ILE A 215 -9.06 -0.48 -5.81
N CYS A 216 -8.95 0.74 -6.33
CA CYS A 216 -9.94 1.80 -6.07
C CYS A 216 -11.34 1.38 -6.55
N ARG A 217 -11.46 0.83 -7.77
CA ARG A 217 -12.73 0.30 -8.28
C ARG A 217 -13.29 -0.84 -7.42
N ASP A 218 -12.44 -1.71 -6.90
CA ASP A 218 -12.86 -2.84 -6.06
C ASP A 218 -13.37 -2.40 -4.67
N VAL A 219 -13.03 -1.18 -4.24
CA VAL A 219 -13.53 -0.58 -3.00
C VAL A 219 -14.52 0.57 -3.23
N ASP A 220 -15.08 0.66 -4.45
CA ASP A 220 -16.04 1.68 -4.88
C ASP A 220 -15.56 3.14 -4.75
N LEU A 221 -14.25 3.33 -4.94
CA LEU A 221 -13.62 4.65 -5.01
C LEU A 221 -13.37 5.04 -6.47
N ASP A 222 -13.93 6.17 -6.88
CA ASP A 222 -13.68 6.73 -8.21
C ASP A 222 -12.22 7.17 -8.34
N SER A 223 -11.48 6.47 -9.21
CA SER A 223 -10.07 6.78 -9.46
C SER A 223 -9.88 8.04 -10.29
N GLY A 224 -10.89 8.44 -11.08
CA GLY A 224 -10.81 9.57 -12.00
C GLY A 224 -9.52 9.58 -12.84
N ASN A 225 -8.97 10.78 -13.04
CA ASN A 225 -7.63 10.95 -13.61
C ASN A 225 -6.57 10.86 -12.51
N ILE A 226 -5.73 9.83 -12.59
CA ILE A 226 -4.64 9.59 -11.64
C ILE A 226 -3.49 10.57 -11.92
N LEU A 227 -2.98 11.21 -10.87
CA LEU A 227 -1.75 12.00 -10.94
C LEU A 227 -0.55 11.14 -10.53
N ILE A 228 0.53 11.17 -11.31
CA ILE A 228 1.76 10.44 -11.02
C ILE A 228 2.86 11.35 -10.49
N GLY A 229 3.74 10.81 -9.64
CA GLY A 229 4.85 11.55 -9.04
C GLY A 229 5.73 12.35 -10.01
N PRO A 230 6.13 11.82 -11.18
CA PRO A 230 6.90 12.60 -12.16
C PRO A 230 6.19 13.87 -12.64
N ASP A 231 4.87 13.83 -12.76
CA ASP A 231 4.09 15.01 -13.16
C ASP A 231 3.96 16.01 -12.01
N VAL A 232 3.85 15.53 -10.76
CA VAL A 232 3.85 16.37 -9.54
C VAL A 232 5.16 17.17 -9.45
N GLU A 233 6.29 16.56 -9.76
CA GLU A 233 7.60 17.21 -9.69
C GLU A 233 7.77 18.36 -10.70
N LEU A 234 7.03 18.31 -11.81
CA LEU A 234 7.05 19.35 -12.85
C LEU A 234 6.04 20.48 -12.59
N MET A 235 5.14 20.33 -11.61
CA MET A 235 4.11 21.32 -11.29
C MET A 235 4.63 22.41 -10.35
N SER A 236 4.11 23.64 -10.52
CA SER A 236 4.25 24.68 -9.50
C SER A 236 3.26 24.44 -8.35
N ASP A 237 3.53 25.04 -7.19
CA ASP A 237 2.69 24.91 -6.01
C ASP A 237 1.23 25.36 -6.27
N GLU A 238 1.02 26.40 -7.10
CA GLU A 238 -0.34 26.87 -7.43
C GLU A 238 -1.10 25.89 -8.33
N ASN A 239 -0.42 25.21 -9.23
CA ASN A 239 -1.04 24.19 -10.07
C ASN A 239 -1.32 22.93 -9.27
N LEU A 240 -0.37 22.53 -8.40
CA LEU A 240 -0.55 21.40 -7.50
C LEU A 240 -1.76 21.63 -6.57
N SER A 241 -1.89 22.83 -5.99
CA SER A 241 -3.03 23.22 -5.15
C SER A 241 -4.39 23.05 -5.82
N LYS A 242 -4.50 23.28 -7.15
CA LYS A 242 -5.75 23.03 -7.89
C LYS A 242 -5.95 21.56 -8.20
N GLU A 243 -4.88 20.85 -8.55
CA GLU A 243 -4.95 19.45 -8.95
C GLU A 243 -5.24 18.52 -7.77
N VAL A 244 -4.76 18.86 -6.58
CA VAL A 244 -5.05 18.06 -5.37
C VAL A 244 -6.53 18.10 -4.99
N GLU A 245 -7.27 19.16 -5.33
CA GLU A 245 -8.72 19.24 -5.13
C GLU A 245 -9.46 18.29 -6.07
N LEU A 246 -9.13 18.34 -7.36
CA LEU A 246 -9.84 17.64 -8.42
C LEU A 246 -9.59 16.13 -8.42
N ARG A 247 -8.44 15.68 -7.93
CA ARG A 247 -8.00 14.28 -8.06
C ARG A 247 -8.13 13.52 -6.74
N SER A 248 -8.55 12.25 -6.86
CA SER A 248 -8.70 11.35 -5.73
C SER A 248 -7.53 10.38 -5.57
N VAL A 249 -6.74 10.14 -6.61
CA VAL A 249 -5.70 9.10 -6.62
C VAL A 249 -4.38 9.65 -7.14
N PHE A 250 -3.32 9.40 -6.36
CA PHE A 250 -1.95 9.81 -6.64
C PHE A 250 -1.02 8.59 -6.54
N CYS A 251 -0.24 8.33 -7.58
CA CYS A 251 0.56 7.11 -7.75
C CYS A 251 2.04 7.40 -8.04
N LYS A 252 2.90 6.39 -7.89
CA LYS A 252 4.37 6.51 -8.09
C LYS A 252 4.99 7.68 -7.32
N LEU A 253 4.47 7.98 -6.14
CA LEU A 253 4.97 9.07 -5.31
C LEU A 253 6.17 8.65 -4.48
N THR A 254 7.12 9.56 -4.30
CA THR A 254 8.13 9.48 -3.24
C THR A 254 7.54 9.95 -1.90
N SER A 255 8.15 9.56 -0.78
CA SER A 255 7.73 10.03 0.56
C SER A 255 7.64 11.55 0.67
N LEU A 256 8.59 12.27 0.05
CA LEU A 256 8.58 13.74 0.03
C LEU A 256 7.38 14.28 -0.76
N GLN A 257 7.07 13.69 -1.91
CA GLN A 257 5.91 14.09 -2.72
C GLN A 257 4.58 13.80 -2.00
N LYS A 258 4.49 12.71 -1.22
CA LYS A 258 3.32 12.46 -0.37
C LYS A 258 3.09 13.61 0.63
N SER A 259 4.15 14.07 1.31
CA SER A 259 4.07 15.24 2.21
C SER A 259 3.69 16.52 1.46
N CYS A 260 4.20 16.75 0.24
CA CYS A 260 3.83 17.92 -0.56
C CYS A 260 2.33 17.95 -0.89
N ILE A 261 1.76 16.81 -1.31
CA ILE A 261 0.31 16.69 -1.58
C ILE A 261 -0.50 16.98 -0.32
N LEU A 262 -0.09 16.41 0.82
CA LEU A 262 -0.76 16.63 2.10
C LEU A 262 -0.74 18.11 2.50
N LYS A 263 0.43 18.77 2.42
CA LYS A 263 0.56 20.21 2.73
C LYS A 263 -0.24 21.09 1.77
N SER A 264 -0.34 20.71 0.51
CA SER A 264 -1.15 21.41 -0.47
C SER A 264 -2.64 21.39 -0.10
N LEU A 265 -3.15 20.23 0.33
CA LEU A 265 -4.53 20.09 0.83
C LEU A 265 -4.76 20.91 2.12
N GLN A 266 -3.81 20.88 3.06
CA GLN A 266 -3.87 21.70 4.28
C GLN A 266 -3.88 23.20 3.97
N ASN A 267 -3.04 23.65 3.03
CA ASN A 267 -2.99 25.04 2.58
C ASN A 267 -4.29 25.49 1.89
N ASN A 268 -5.04 24.56 1.31
CA ASN A 268 -6.38 24.83 0.77
C ASN A 268 -7.46 24.93 1.86
N GLY A 269 -7.10 24.76 3.14
CA GLY A 269 -8.00 24.91 4.29
C GLY A 269 -8.63 23.62 4.78
N HIS A 270 -8.22 22.47 4.24
CA HIS A 270 -8.71 21.17 4.70
C HIS A 270 -8.00 20.71 5.96
N THR A 271 -8.73 19.96 6.81
CA THR A 271 -8.15 19.21 7.93
C THR A 271 -7.90 17.78 7.46
N VAL A 272 -6.63 17.46 7.23
CA VAL A 272 -6.19 16.25 6.55
C VAL A 272 -5.74 15.20 7.56
N GLY A 273 -6.46 14.09 7.62
CA GLY A 273 -5.97 12.86 8.25
C GLY A 273 -5.11 12.06 7.28
N PHE A 274 -4.08 11.36 7.78
CA PHE A 274 -3.29 10.44 6.97
C PHE A 274 -3.27 9.05 7.60
N LEU A 275 -3.54 8.00 6.82
CA LEU A 275 -3.52 6.61 7.25
C LEU A 275 -2.43 5.82 6.50
N GLY A 276 -1.44 5.33 7.25
CA GLY A 276 -0.32 4.56 6.72
C GLY A 276 0.31 3.61 7.73
N ASP A 277 1.08 2.66 7.24
CA ASP A 277 1.66 1.57 8.04
C ASP A 277 3.16 1.37 7.80
N GLY A 278 3.70 1.94 6.73
CA GLY A 278 5.09 1.76 6.31
C GLY A 278 6.06 2.81 6.84
N ILE A 279 7.36 2.47 6.80
CA ILE A 279 8.45 3.40 7.14
C ILE A 279 8.42 4.63 6.24
N ASN A 280 8.04 4.45 4.96
CA ASN A 280 7.95 5.50 3.96
C ASN A 280 6.87 6.54 4.26
N ASP A 281 5.93 6.21 5.15
CA ASP A 281 4.79 7.05 5.51
C ASP A 281 5.02 7.86 6.79
N ALA A 282 6.05 7.52 7.57
CA ALA A 282 6.35 8.20 8.83
C ALA A 282 6.49 9.73 8.71
N PRO A 283 7.15 10.30 7.68
CA PRO A 283 7.19 11.75 7.51
C PRO A 283 5.80 12.37 7.29
N VAL A 284 4.95 11.68 6.53
CA VAL A 284 3.62 12.14 6.14
C VAL A 284 2.64 12.03 7.31
N LEU A 285 2.73 10.94 8.08
CA LEU A 285 1.98 10.74 9.33
C LEU A 285 2.22 11.89 10.30
N ARG A 286 3.48 12.34 10.42
CA ARG A 286 3.86 13.44 11.30
C ARG A 286 3.46 14.83 10.78
N ASP A 287 3.40 15.01 9.47
CA ASP A 287 2.98 16.27 8.83
C ASP A 287 1.44 16.43 8.82
N ALA A 288 0.68 15.33 8.97
CA ALA A 288 -0.78 15.33 8.97
C ALA A 288 -1.39 16.06 10.17
N ASP A 289 -2.61 16.58 10.03
CA ASP A 289 -3.35 17.13 11.18
C ASP A 289 -3.76 16.03 12.16
N VAL A 290 -3.98 14.82 11.63
CA VAL A 290 -4.19 13.60 12.41
C VAL A 290 -3.49 12.44 11.69
N GLY A 291 -2.35 12.00 12.23
CA GLY A 291 -1.65 10.80 11.78
C GLY A 291 -2.27 9.54 12.36
N ILE A 292 -2.62 8.58 11.51
CA ILE A 292 -3.25 7.33 11.91
C ILE A 292 -2.42 6.16 11.40
N SER A 293 -2.08 5.22 12.29
CA SER A 293 -1.43 3.97 11.91
C SER A 293 -2.22 2.77 12.43
N VAL A 294 -1.77 1.57 12.05
CA VAL A 294 -2.35 0.30 12.49
C VAL A 294 -1.35 -0.43 13.41
N ASP A 295 -1.84 -1.26 14.31
CA ASP A 295 -0.98 -2.00 15.26
C ASP A 295 0.06 -2.91 14.56
N THR A 296 -0.30 -3.42 13.38
CA THR A 296 0.63 -4.20 12.54
C THR A 296 1.59 -3.36 11.70
N GLY A 297 1.52 -2.03 11.81
CA GLY A 297 2.42 -1.11 11.14
C GLY A 297 3.83 -1.19 11.71
N THR A 298 4.77 -0.65 10.95
CA THR A 298 6.17 -0.57 11.36
C THR A 298 6.31 0.30 12.62
N ASP A 299 7.31 0.02 13.46
CA ASP A 299 7.46 0.75 14.74
C ASP A 299 7.63 2.26 14.52
N ILE A 300 8.32 2.65 13.45
CA ILE A 300 8.49 4.04 13.06
C ILE A 300 7.14 4.69 12.67
N ALA A 301 6.26 3.97 11.97
CA ALA A 301 4.94 4.47 11.62
C ALA A 301 4.06 4.66 12.86
N LYS A 302 4.08 3.71 13.81
CA LYS A 302 3.34 3.81 15.08
C LYS A 302 3.84 4.95 15.95
N GLU A 303 5.14 5.18 16.04
CA GLU A 303 5.72 6.30 16.80
C GLU A 303 5.41 7.67 16.18
N SER A 304 5.19 7.71 14.86
CA SER A 304 4.88 8.95 14.12
C SER A 304 3.39 9.28 14.06
N ALA A 305 2.51 8.37 14.47
CA ALA A 305 1.06 8.54 14.41
C ALA A 305 0.48 9.02 15.75
N ASP A 306 -0.58 9.83 15.68
CA ASP A 306 -1.34 10.28 16.85
C ASP A 306 -2.32 9.21 17.35
N ILE A 307 -2.83 8.38 16.43
CA ILE A 307 -3.82 7.33 16.69
C ILE A 307 -3.31 6.00 16.13
N ILE A 308 -3.42 4.94 16.94
CA ILE A 308 -3.11 3.57 16.53
C ILE A 308 -4.40 2.74 16.55
N LEU A 309 -4.77 2.21 15.37
CA LEU A 309 -5.88 1.27 15.22
C LEU A 309 -5.42 -0.13 15.64
N LEU A 310 -5.98 -0.61 16.75
CA LEU A 310 -5.68 -1.95 17.28
C LEU A 310 -6.32 -3.06 16.45
N GLU A 311 -7.49 -2.78 15.87
CA GLU A 311 -8.21 -3.75 15.03
C GLU A 311 -7.96 -3.48 13.55
N LYS A 312 -7.98 -4.54 12.74
CA LYS A 312 -7.84 -4.45 11.27
C LYS A 312 -9.15 -4.07 10.58
N ASN A 313 -9.96 -3.22 11.21
CA ASN A 313 -11.26 -2.79 10.71
C ASN A 313 -11.28 -1.28 10.48
N LEU A 314 -11.45 -0.87 9.22
CA LEU A 314 -11.50 0.54 8.85
C LEU A 314 -12.79 1.24 9.29
N MET A 315 -13.85 0.51 9.67
CA MET A 315 -15.09 1.09 10.20
C MET A 315 -14.86 1.89 11.49
N ILE A 316 -13.83 1.55 12.27
CA ILE A 316 -13.49 2.27 13.52
C ILE A 316 -13.13 3.74 13.23
N LEU A 317 -12.62 4.04 12.03
CA LEU A 317 -12.32 5.42 11.65
C LEU A 317 -13.59 6.27 11.54
N GLU A 318 -14.67 5.70 11.01
CA GLU A 318 -15.96 6.38 10.95
C GLU A 318 -16.48 6.69 12.35
N GLU A 319 -16.50 5.69 13.24
CA GLU A 319 -16.90 5.88 14.64
C GLU A 319 -16.05 6.95 15.33
N GLY A 320 -14.73 6.94 15.07
CA GLY A 320 -13.80 7.95 15.56
C GLY A 320 -14.15 9.36 15.09
N VAL A 321 -14.51 9.53 13.81
CA VAL A 321 -14.96 10.82 13.26
C VAL A 321 -16.26 11.28 13.93
N ILE A 322 -17.24 10.39 14.08
CA ILE A 322 -18.52 10.71 14.72
C ILE A 322 -18.30 11.12 16.18
N LYS A 323 -17.54 10.32 16.94
CA LYS A 323 -17.24 10.60 18.35
C LYS A 323 -16.42 11.88 18.53
N GLY A 324 -15.49 12.17 17.62
CA GLY A 324 -14.76 13.43 17.60
C GLY A 324 -15.69 14.63 17.42
N ARG A 325 -16.64 14.56 16.49
CA ARG A 325 -17.64 15.63 16.26
C ARG A 325 -18.60 15.79 17.43
N GLU A 326 -19.08 14.69 18.02
CA GLU A 326 -19.90 14.72 19.23
C GLU A 326 -19.17 15.39 20.39
N THR A 327 -17.90 15.02 20.62
CA THR A 327 -17.06 15.57 21.68
C THR A 327 -16.83 17.06 21.47
N PHE A 328 -16.50 17.49 20.25
CA PHE A 328 -16.36 18.90 19.91
C PHE A 328 -17.65 19.68 20.16
N GLY A 329 -18.80 19.15 19.72
CA GLY A 329 -20.10 19.75 19.99
C GLY A 329 -20.40 19.89 21.48
N ASN A 330 -20.03 18.89 22.29
CA ASN A 330 -20.19 18.95 23.75
C ASN A 330 -19.26 19.99 24.38
N ILE A 331 -18.00 20.08 23.96
CA ILE A 331 -17.07 21.12 24.42
C ILE A 331 -17.63 22.51 24.16
N ILE A 332 -18.15 22.77 22.95
CA ILE A 332 -18.76 24.07 22.62
C ILE A 332 -20.00 24.36 23.48
N LYS A 333 -20.84 23.36 23.76
CA LYS A 333 -21.98 23.53 24.69
C LYS A 333 -21.52 23.93 26.08
N TYR A 334 -20.51 23.24 26.63
CA TYR A 334 -19.95 23.56 27.95
C TYR A 334 -19.35 24.96 27.96
N LEU A 335 -18.53 25.32 26.96
CA LEU A 335 -17.94 26.66 26.87
C LEU A 335 -19.01 27.75 26.81
N ASN A 336 -20.06 27.57 26.01
CA ASN A 336 -21.16 28.54 25.91
C ASN A 336 -21.95 28.65 27.22
N MET A 337 -22.22 27.53 27.89
CA MET A 337 -22.92 27.51 29.18
C MET A 337 -22.09 28.23 30.25
N THR A 338 -20.79 27.91 30.37
CA THR A 338 -19.88 28.55 31.32
C THR A 338 -19.69 30.04 31.02
N ALA A 339 -19.52 30.41 29.75
CA ALA A 339 -19.40 31.82 29.35
C ALA A 339 -20.67 32.61 29.65
N SER A 340 -21.85 32.05 29.35
CA SER A 340 -23.15 32.68 29.63
C SER A 340 -23.38 32.85 31.14
N SER A 341 -23.07 31.83 31.95
CA SER A 341 -23.17 31.87 33.40
C SER A 341 -22.25 32.94 34.00
N ASN A 342 -20.96 32.95 33.61
CA ASN A 342 -20.00 33.94 34.08
C ASN A 342 -20.41 35.37 33.70
N PHE A 343 -20.85 35.57 32.45
CA PHE A 343 -21.34 36.87 31.99
C PHE A 343 -22.57 37.31 32.79
N GLY A 344 -23.55 36.42 32.98
CA GLY A 344 -24.77 36.69 33.72
C GLY A 344 -24.50 37.05 35.18
N ASN A 345 -23.59 36.33 35.85
CA ASN A 345 -23.18 36.62 37.23
C ASN A 345 -22.55 38.01 37.35
N VAL A 346 -21.55 38.32 36.52
CA VAL A 346 -20.86 39.63 36.55
C VAL A 346 -21.82 40.76 36.21
N PHE A 347 -22.64 40.60 35.17
CA PHE A 347 -23.63 41.60 34.76
C PHE A 347 -24.66 41.85 35.88
N SER A 348 -25.14 40.80 36.52
CA SER A 348 -26.09 40.91 37.64
C SER A 348 -25.48 41.65 38.83
N VAL A 349 -24.24 41.34 39.20
CA VAL A 349 -23.51 42.04 40.27
C VAL A 349 -23.31 43.52 39.92
N LEU A 350 -22.97 43.83 38.67
CA LEU A 350 -22.79 45.20 38.20
C LEU A 350 -24.09 46.01 38.28
N VAL A 351 -25.20 45.46 37.78
CA VAL A 351 -26.52 46.11 37.83
C VAL A 351 -26.98 46.29 39.27
N ALA A 352 -26.90 45.25 40.10
CA ALA A 352 -27.28 45.31 41.51
C ALA A 352 -26.47 46.35 42.29
N SER A 353 -25.17 46.47 42.01
CA SER A 353 -24.29 47.45 42.66
C SER A 353 -24.66 48.91 42.34
N ALA A 354 -25.41 49.16 41.25
CA ALA A 354 -25.88 50.50 40.91
C ALA A 354 -27.07 50.96 41.77
N PHE A 355 -27.84 50.05 42.35
CA PHE A 355 -29.07 50.36 43.09
C PHE A 355 -28.97 50.09 44.59
N ILE A 356 -27.99 49.29 45.03
CA ILE A 356 -27.90 48.79 46.41
C ILE A 356 -26.63 49.34 47.07
N PRO A 357 -26.69 49.89 48.31
CA PRO A 357 -25.55 50.51 48.98
C PRO A 357 -24.52 49.52 49.57
N PHE A 358 -24.64 48.22 49.30
CA PHE A 358 -23.74 47.17 49.76
C PHE A 358 -23.34 46.23 48.62
N LEU A 359 -22.21 45.52 48.77
CA LEU A 359 -21.69 44.57 47.79
C LEU A 359 -22.66 43.38 47.62
N PRO A 360 -23.26 43.18 46.43
CA PRO A 360 -24.23 42.10 46.21
C PRO A 360 -23.59 40.70 46.31
N MET A 361 -22.33 40.57 45.89
CA MET A 361 -21.58 39.32 45.90
C MET A 361 -20.09 39.57 46.12
N LEU A 362 -19.45 38.78 46.99
CA LEU A 362 -18.01 38.82 47.22
C LEU A 362 -17.27 37.98 46.16
N ALA A 363 -16.01 38.33 45.88
CA ALA A 363 -15.16 37.59 44.96
C ALA A 363 -15.03 36.09 45.33
N ILE A 364 -15.00 35.78 46.64
CA ILE A 364 -14.92 34.39 47.10
C ILE A 364 -16.19 33.58 46.79
N HIS A 365 -17.37 34.22 46.77
CA HIS A 365 -18.62 33.56 46.41
C HIS A 365 -18.66 33.22 44.92
N LEU A 366 -18.13 34.10 44.06
CA LEU A 366 -18.00 33.84 42.62
C LEU A 366 -17.03 32.68 42.34
N LEU A 367 -15.88 32.65 43.03
CA LEU A 367 -14.91 31.55 42.92
C LEU A 367 -15.52 30.20 43.35
N VAL A 368 -16.21 30.17 44.49
CA VAL A 368 -16.87 28.95 44.98
C VAL A 368 -17.99 28.52 44.03
N GLN A 369 -18.80 29.46 43.52
CA GLN A 369 -19.85 29.16 42.55
C GLN A 369 -19.27 28.56 41.27
N ASN A 370 -18.23 29.15 40.70
CA ASN A 370 -17.59 28.64 39.49
C ASN A 370 -16.98 27.25 39.72
N LEU A 371 -16.31 27.03 40.86
CA LEU A 371 -15.79 25.72 41.23
C LEU A 371 -16.90 24.66 41.35
N MET A 372 -18.05 25.01 41.94
CA MET A 372 -19.17 24.06 42.04
C MET A 372 -19.80 23.75 40.67
N TYR A 373 -19.89 24.73 39.78
CA TYR A 373 -20.38 24.52 38.41
C TYR A 373 -19.41 23.70 37.55
N ASP A 374 -18.10 23.85 37.76
CA ASP A 374 -17.10 23.07 37.02
C ASP A 374 -17.03 21.60 37.49
N ILE A 375 -17.47 21.31 38.72
CA ILE A 375 -17.51 19.94 39.28
C ILE A 375 -18.83 19.22 38.92
N SER A 376 -19.92 19.95 38.68
CA SER A 376 -21.24 19.38 38.32
C SER A 376 -21.35 19.10 36.83
#